data_AF-A0A535PYK2-F1
#
_entry.id   AF-A0A535PYK2-F1
#
_cell.length_a   1.000
_cell.length_b   1.000
_cell.length_c   1.000
_cell.angle_alpha   90.00
_cell.angle_beta   90.00
_cell.angle_gamma   90.00
#
_symmetry.space_group_name_H-M   'P 1'
#
loop_
_entity.id
_entity.type
_entity.pdbx_description
1 polymer ?
#
loop_
_entity_poly.entity_id
_entity_poly.type
_entity_poly.pdbx_seq_one_letter_code
_entity_poly.pdbx_strand_id
1 'polypeptide(L)'
;MDGILNINKATGMTSHDVVAKIRNILKQKRVGHAGTLDPAASGVLPICIGLGTRVAEYLSESGKAYQADIIFGIVTDTYDREGSIIRTASTA
;
A
#
# COMPACT_ATOMS: atom_id res chain seq x y z
N MET A 1 -18.35 0.95 -15.12
CA MET A 1 -18.08 2.02 -14.14
C MET A 1 -16.66 2.49 -14.33
N ASP A 2 -16.47 3.80 -14.30
CA ASP A 2 -15.19 4.48 -14.35
C ASP A 2 -15.07 5.38 -13.11
N GLY A 3 -13.89 5.44 -12.50
CA GLY A 3 -13.70 6.28 -11.31
C GLY A 3 -12.53 5.85 -10.44
N ILE A 4 -12.52 6.37 -9.21
CA ILE A 4 -11.51 6.10 -8.19
C ILE A 4 -12.24 5.71 -6.90
N LEU A 5 -11.84 4.62 -6.28
CA LEU A 5 -12.29 4.20 -4.95
C LEU A 5 -11.16 4.40 -3.95
N ASN A 6 -11.45 5.08 -2.84
CA ASN A 6 -10.53 5.14 -1.71
C ASN A 6 -10.75 3.91 -0.83
N ILE A 7 -9.80 2.97 -0.82
CA ILE A 7 -9.86 1.76 -0.01
C ILE A 7 -8.98 1.94 1.22
N ASN A 8 -9.51 1.62 2.41
CA ASN A 8 -8.68 1.38 3.58
C ASN A 8 -8.12 -0.05 3.51
N LYS A 9 -6.87 -0.21 3.04
CA LYS A 9 -6.19 -1.50 2.93
C LYS A 9 -5.90 -2.04 4.34
N ALA A 10 -6.29 -3.27 4.63
CA ALA A 10 -5.92 -3.96 5.86
C ALA A 10 -4.45 -4.43 5.82
N THR A 11 -3.85 -4.60 6.99
CA THR A 11 -2.54 -5.25 7.12
C THR A 11 -2.60 -6.71 6.64
N GLY A 12 -1.49 -7.23 6.13
CA GLY A 12 -1.37 -8.59 5.60
C GLY A 12 -1.86 -8.77 4.17
N MET A 13 -2.50 -7.76 3.57
CA MET A 13 -2.85 -7.76 2.14
C MET A 13 -1.81 -7.01 1.32
N THR A 14 -1.42 -7.54 0.17
CA THR A 14 -0.69 -6.75 -0.83
C THR A 14 -1.65 -5.75 -1.49
N SER A 15 -1.10 -4.69 -2.07
CA SER A 15 -1.89 -3.76 -2.90
C SER A 15 -2.52 -4.47 -4.12
N HIS A 16 -1.86 -5.52 -4.63
CA HIS A 16 -2.37 -6.33 -5.74
C HIS A 16 -3.57 -7.19 -5.33
N ASP A 17 -3.59 -7.72 -4.11
CA ASP A 17 -4.74 -8.49 -3.59
C ASP A 17 -6.00 -7.63 -3.55
N VAL A 18 -5.85 -6.36 -3.15
CA VAL A 18 -6.96 -5.39 -3.19
C VAL A 18 -7.45 -5.18 -4.61
N VAL A 19 -6.54 -4.96 -5.57
CA VAL A 19 -6.88 -4.82 -7.00
C VAL A 19 -7.64 -6.06 -7.50
N ALA A 20 -7.16 -7.26 -7.19
CA ALA A 20 -7.79 -8.52 -7.58
C ALA A 20 -9.20 -8.67 -6.98
N LYS A 21 -9.35 -8.32 -5.69
CA LYS A 21 -10.64 -8.34 -5.00
C LYS A 21 -11.64 -7.36 -5.63
N ILE A 22 -11.24 -6.12 -5.90
CA ILE A 22 -12.09 -5.12 -6.54
C ILE A 22 -12.46 -5.52 -7.97
N ARG A 23 -11.51 -6.06 -8.75
CA ARG A 23 -11.75 -6.62 -10.08
C ARG A 23 -12.86 -7.68 -10.06
N ASN A 24 -12.82 -8.58 -9.07
CA ASN A 24 -13.78 -9.65 -8.90
C ASN A 24 -15.16 -9.18 -8.41
N ILE A 25 -15.21 -8.17 -7.53
CA ILE A 25 -16.45 -7.60 -7.01
C ILE A 25 -17.18 -6.82 -8.12
N LEU A 26 -16.46 -5.95 -8.84
CA LEU A 26 -17.05 -5.05 -9.83
C LEU A 26 -17.20 -5.68 -11.22
N LYS A 27 -16.68 -6.89 -11.43
CA LYS A 27 -16.64 -7.58 -12.74
C LYS A 27 -16.02 -6.71 -13.85
N GLN A 28 -15.02 -5.91 -13.48
CA GLN A 28 -14.37 -4.95 -14.37
C GLN A 28 -12.93 -5.35 -14.62
N LYS A 29 -12.49 -5.44 -15.88
CA LYS A 29 -11.12 -5.89 -16.20
C LYS A 29 -10.06 -4.85 -15.88
N ARG A 30 -10.33 -3.59 -16.22
CA ARG A 30 -9.39 -2.47 -16.09
C ARG A 30 -9.45 -1.89 -14.67
N VAL A 31 -8.56 -2.36 -13.80
CA VAL A 31 -8.43 -1.93 -12.40
C VAL A 31 -6.94 -1.88 -12.04
N GLY A 32 -6.51 -0.82 -11.35
CA GLY A 32 -5.16 -0.65 -10.82
C GLY A 32 -5.15 0.25 -9.59
N HIS A 33 -4.02 0.32 -8.87
CA HIS A 33 -3.85 1.24 -7.73
C HIS A 33 -3.01 2.46 -8.12
N ALA A 34 -3.14 3.56 -7.39
CA ALA A 34 -2.35 4.79 -7.60
C ALA A 34 -1.24 5.00 -6.56
N GLY A 35 -0.67 3.90 -6.07
CA GLY A 35 0.47 3.88 -5.18
C GLY A 35 0.51 2.57 -4.42
N THR A 36 1.67 1.92 -4.36
CA THR A 36 1.82 0.68 -3.59
C THR A 36 1.90 1.00 -2.10
N LEU A 37 1.20 0.21 -1.30
CA LEU A 37 1.31 0.16 0.15
C LEU A 37 1.77 -1.23 0.57
N ASP A 38 2.79 -1.30 1.44
CA ASP A 38 3.42 -2.55 1.89
C ASP A 38 2.41 -3.47 2.59
N PRO A 39 2.63 -4.81 2.55
CA PRO A 39 1.74 -5.77 3.21
C PRO A 39 1.54 -5.47 4.70
N ALA A 40 2.62 -5.13 5.43
CA ALA A 40 2.59 -4.80 6.85
C ALA A 40 1.85 -3.49 7.19
N ALA A 41 1.66 -2.60 6.21
CA ALA A 41 1.03 -1.31 6.37
C ALA A 41 -0.49 -1.39 6.15
N SER A 42 -1.22 -0.42 6.73
CA SER A 42 -2.65 -0.22 6.51
C SER A 42 -2.94 1.23 6.15
N GLY A 43 -4.14 1.50 5.63
CA GLY A 43 -4.58 2.86 5.34
C GLY A 43 -4.97 3.07 3.88
N VAL A 44 -4.84 4.31 3.43
CA VAL A 44 -5.38 4.79 2.15
C VAL A 44 -4.68 4.13 0.95
N LEU A 45 -5.47 3.45 0.12
CA LEU A 45 -5.06 2.87 -1.16
C LEU A 45 -6.08 3.27 -2.24
N PRO A 46 -5.78 4.29 -3.07
CA PRO A 46 -6.64 4.65 -4.18
C PRO A 46 -6.64 3.57 -5.26
N ILE A 47 -7.83 3.07 -5.60
CA ILE A 47 -8.07 2.09 -6.65
C ILE A 47 -8.77 2.77 -7.82
N CYS A 48 -8.09 2.83 -8.96
CA CYS A 48 -8.60 3.38 -10.20
C CYS A 48 -9.30 2.29 -11.02
N ILE A 49 -10.46 2.63 -11.59
CA ILE A 49 -11.34 1.71 -12.32
C ILE A 49 -11.64 2.29 -13.70
N GLY A 50 -11.54 1.46 -14.73
CA GLY A 50 -11.89 1.82 -16.09
C GLY A 50 -11.06 3.01 -16.58
N LEU A 51 -11.70 4.05 -17.12
CA LEU A 51 -11.03 5.28 -17.55
C LEU A 51 -10.32 6.00 -16.41
N GLY A 52 -10.71 5.78 -15.15
CA GLY A 52 -10.02 6.33 -13.98
C GLY A 52 -8.56 5.89 -13.86
N THR A 53 -8.14 4.78 -14.49
CA THR A 53 -6.72 4.39 -14.45
C THR A 53 -5.81 5.33 -15.23
N ARG A 54 -6.36 6.21 -16.07
CA ARG A 54 -5.58 7.21 -16.83
C ARG A 54 -5.02 8.32 -15.95
N VAL A 55 -5.57 8.54 -14.76
CA VAL A 55 -5.15 9.61 -13.84
C VAL A 55 -4.37 9.08 -12.64
N ALA A 56 -3.95 7.81 -12.68
CA ALA A 56 -3.24 7.17 -11.57
C ALA A 56 -1.87 7.82 -11.29
N GLU A 57 -1.21 8.38 -12.31
CA GLU A 57 0.07 9.09 -12.18
C GLU A 57 -0.07 10.35 -11.31
N TYR A 58 -1.08 11.19 -11.57
CA TYR A 58 -1.32 12.42 -10.80
C TYR A 58 -1.64 12.13 -9.32
N LEU A 59 -2.34 11.03 -9.05
CA LEU A 59 -2.59 10.59 -7.67
C LEU A 59 -1.32 10.06 -7.00
N SER A 60 -0.45 9.37 -7.75
CA SER A 60 0.80 8.82 -7.21
C SER A 60 1.80 9.91 -6.82
N GLU A 61 1.77 11.04 -7.53
CA GLU A 61 2.58 12.24 -7.27
C GLU A 61 2.04 13.13 -6.12
N SER A 62 0.83 12.86 -5.65
CA SER A 62 0.26 13.61 -4.54
C SER A 62 1.01 13.37 -3.22
N GLY A 63 0.98 14.37 -2.34
CA GLY A 63 1.61 14.27 -1.02
C GLY A 63 1.01 13.13 -0.18
N LYS A 64 1.88 12.40 0.53
CA LYS A 64 1.49 11.28 1.39
C LYS A 64 1.88 11.58 2.83
N ALA A 65 1.02 11.22 3.76
CA ALA A 65 1.28 11.31 5.19
C ALA A 65 1.22 9.90 5.78
N TYR A 66 2.16 9.60 6.67
CA TYR A 66 2.28 8.31 7.34
C TYR A 66 2.38 8.52 8.84
N GLN A 67 1.76 7.62 9.58
CA GLN A 67 2.03 7.41 10.99
C GLN A 67 2.72 6.05 11.12
N ALA A 68 3.88 6.03 11.77
CA ALA A 68 4.68 4.84 11.94
C ALA A 68 5.35 4.83 13.32
N ASP A 69 5.54 3.64 13.86
CA ASP A 69 6.34 3.39 15.05
C ASP A 69 7.72 2.88 14.63
N ILE A 70 8.77 3.42 15.24
CA ILE A 70 10.17 3.07 14.94
C ILE A 70 10.81 2.50 16.21
N ILE A 71 11.48 1.36 16.07
CA ILE A 71 12.29 0.75 17.12
C ILE A 71 13.76 1.07 16.85
N PHE A 72 14.37 1.90 17.69
CA PHE A 72 15.79 2.23 17.60
C PHE A 72 16.66 1.07 18.12
N GLY A 73 17.89 0.97 17.60
CA GLY A 73 18.86 -0.04 18.02
C GLY A 73 18.70 -1.41 17.35
N ILE A 74 17.73 -1.58 16.45
CA ILE A 74 17.53 -2.82 15.69
C ILE A 74 17.57 -2.50 14.19
N VAL A 75 18.23 -3.36 13.42
CA VAL A 75 18.14 -3.37 11.95
C VAL A 75 17.69 -4.75 11.51
N THR A 76 16.65 -4.79 10.68
CA THR A 76 16.17 -5.99 9.99
C THR A 76 16.55 -5.94 8.51
N ASP A 77 16.55 -7.09 7.84
CA ASP A 77 16.86 -7.20 6.41
C ASP A 77 15.79 -6.60 5.47
N THR A 78 14.56 -6.43 5.96
CA THR A 78 13.46 -5.76 5.24
C THR A 78 13.22 -4.32 5.70
N TYR A 79 13.98 -3.85 6.69
CA TYR A 79 13.81 -2.54 7.34
C TYR A 79 12.44 -2.31 8.01
N ASP A 80 11.69 -3.37 8.26
CA ASP A 80 10.45 -3.35 9.03
C ASP A 80 10.39 -4.54 10.02
N ARG A 81 9.24 -4.72 10.66
CA ARG A 81 9.03 -5.78 11.66
C ARG A 81 8.86 -7.19 11.08
N GLU A 82 8.73 -7.35 9.77
CA GLU A 82 8.53 -8.67 9.13
C GLU A 82 9.87 -9.37 8.83
N GLY A 83 10.96 -8.61 8.77
CA GLY A 83 12.29 -9.12 8.47
C GLY A 83 13.02 -9.77 9.64
N SER A 84 14.12 -10.46 9.32
CA SER A 84 15.04 -11.04 10.31
C SER A 84 16.01 -9.97 10.83
N ILE A 85 16.28 -9.97 12.13
CA ILE A 85 17.27 -9.05 12.73
C ILE A 85 18.66 -9.38 12.21
N ILE A 86 19.33 -8.40 11.62
CA ILE A 86 20.70 -8.51 11.10
C ILE A 86 21.72 -7.72 11.92
N ARG A 87 21.26 -6.76 12.74
CA ARG A 87 22.13 -5.98 13.64
C ARG A 87 21.37 -5.45 14.84
N THR A 88 22.03 -5.41 15.99
CA THR A 88 21.56 -4.74 17.20
C THR A 88 22.60 -3.73 17.71
N ALA A 89 22.15 -2.69 18.40
CA ALA A 89 22.99 -1.66 19.02
C ALA A 89 22.34 -1.12 20.30
N SER A 90 23.17 -0.61 21.22
CA SER A 90 22.69 0.11 22.40
C SER A 90 21.97 1.40 22.02
N THR A 91 20.87 1.70 22.70
CA THR A 91 20.09 2.95 22.56
C THR A 91 20.21 3.88 23.78
N ALA A 92 21.03 3.50 24.76
CA ALA A 92 21.36 4.30 25.94
C ALA A 92 22.35 5.42 25.62
#